data_AF-A0A845LGM0-F1
#
_entry.id   AF-A0A845LGM0-F1
#
_cell.length_a   1.000
_cell.length_b   1.000
_cell.length_c   1.000
_cell.angle_alpha   90.00
_cell.angle_beta   90.00
_cell.angle_gamma   90.00
#
_symmetry.space_group_name_H-M   'P 1'
#
loop_
_entity.id
_entity.type
_entity.pdbx_description
1 polymer ?
#
loop_
_entity_poly.entity_id
_entity_poly.type
_entity_poly.pdbx_seq_one_letter_code
_entity_poly.pdbx_strand_id
1 'polypeptide(L)'
;ENKAMESRLRQAGFPYVRTLEDFDFAFQAAISKRHIQQLTTMQWIDDAFNVFFLGPPGTGKTHLSVAIGGAAVDKGYKVRFISMDQLVSAFRTESTDPKAHRALRAIRKADLVIIDELGFLPITRTEANQFFQLVNDLYQRTSIIITSNKSFEEW
;
A
#
# COMPACT_ATOMS: atom_id res chain seq x y z
N GLU A 1 13.11 -0.65 21.93
CA GLU A 1 12.66 -1.02 20.56
C GLU A 1 11.13 -1.12 20.43
N ASN A 2 10.40 -1.75 21.35
CA ASN A 2 8.94 -1.96 21.23
C ASN A 2 8.10 -0.69 20.97
N LYS A 3 8.35 0.41 21.70
CA LYS A 3 7.60 1.68 21.52
C LYS A 3 7.76 2.30 20.12
N ALA A 4 8.93 2.12 19.49
CA ALA A 4 9.17 2.66 18.15
C ALA A 4 8.43 1.85 17.10
N MET A 5 8.41 0.52 17.23
CA MET A 5 7.62 -0.38 16.40
C MET A 5 6.12 -0.10 16.53
N GLU A 6 5.58 -0.05 17.75
CA GLU A 6 4.17 0.28 18.01
C GLU A 6 3.77 1.64 17.39
N SER A 7 4.65 2.63 17.50
CA SER A 7 4.44 3.94 16.88
C SER A 7 4.41 3.85 15.35
N ARG A 8 5.33 3.08 14.72
CA ARG A 8 5.31 2.85 13.27
C ARG A 8 4.05 2.10 12.84
N LEU A 9 3.63 1.08 13.58
CA LEU A 9 2.42 0.31 13.29
C LEU A 9 1.17 1.19 13.33
N ARG A 10 1.04 2.01 14.38
CA ARG A 10 -0.05 2.99 14.50
C ARG A 10 -0.01 4.00 13.35
N GLN A 11 1.17 4.48 12.99
CA GLN A 11 1.33 5.44 11.91
C GLN A 11 1.10 4.83 10.52
N ALA A 12 1.26 3.51 10.37
CA ALA A 12 1.00 2.82 9.11
C ALA A 12 -0.45 2.95 8.67
N GLY A 13 -1.38 3.08 9.62
CA GLY A 13 -2.78 3.36 9.30
C GLY A 13 -3.50 2.19 8.65
N PHE A 14 -3.06 0.95 8.90
CA PHE A 14 -3.75 -0.23 8.39
C PHE A 14 -5.21 -0.26 8.86
N PRO A 15 -6.16 -0.69 8.01
CA PRO A 15 -7.57 -0.78 8.38
C PRO A 15 -7.82 -1.85 9.47
N TYR A 16 -6.92 -2.84 9.54
CA TYR A 16 -6.90 -3.91 10.52
C TYR A 16 -5.48 -4.49 10.62
N VAL A 17 -5.22 -5.32 11.62
CA VAL A 17 -3.96 -6.07 11.74
C VAL A 17 -4.21 -7.51 11.29
N ARG A 18 -3.40 -7.97 10.33
CA ARG A 18 -3.37 -9.34 9.82
C ARG A 18 -1.94 -9.75 9.55
N THR A 19 -1.68 -11.04 9.69
CA THR A 19 -0.38 -11.66 9.44
C THR A 19 -0.47 -12.62 8.25
N LEU A 20 0.67 -13.14 7.80
CA LEU A 20 0.67 -14.14 6.73
C LEU A 20 0.20 -15.50 7.24
N GLU A 21 0.35 -15.77 8.53
CA GLU A 21 -0.15 -16.97 9.20
C GLU A 21 -1.68 -17.03 9.18
N ASP A 22 -2.35 -15.88 9.19
CA ASP A 22 -3.80 -15.76 9.07
C ASP A 22 -4.31 -16.01 7.63
N PHE A 23 -3.43 -16.15 6.64
CA PHE A 23 -3.83 -16.29 5.24
C PHE A 23 -3.93 -17.76 4.81
N ASP A 24 -5.11 -18.17 4.35
CA ASP A 24 -5.34 -19.51 3.81
C ASP A 24 -4.86 -19.62 2.36
N PHE A 25 -3.62 -20.09 2.20
CA PHE A 25 -3.02 -20.38 0.88
C PHE A 25 -3.66 -21.59 0.17
N ALA A 26 -4.37 -22.48 0.88
CA ALA A 26 -5.08 -23.58 0.24
C ALA A 26 -6.34 -23.07 -0.47
N PHE A 27 -7.02 -22.07 0.11
CA PHE A 27 -8.15 -21.39 -0.52
C PHE A 27 -7.74 -20.60 -1.78
N GLN A 28 -6.58 -19.95 -1.77
CA GLN A 28 -6.09 -19.13 -2.91
C GLN A 28 -4.88 -19.77 -3.62
N ALA A 29 -5.13 -20.87 -4.33
CA ALA A 29 -4.09 -21.65 -5.01
C ALA A 29 -3.38 -20.89 -6.16
N ALA A 30 -3.95 -19.80 -6.68
CA ALA A 30 -3.30 -18.99 -7.73
C ALA A 30 -2.09 -18.22 -7.20
N ILE A 31 -1.94 -18.06 -5.88
CA ILE A 31 -0.85 -17.34 -5.25
C ILE A 31 0.17 -18.33 -4.69
N SER A 32 1.40 -18.25 -5.19
CA SER A 32 2.51 -19.05 -4.66
C SER A 32 2.89 -18.56 -3.27
N LYS A 33 2.66 -19.40 -2.24
CA LYS A 33 3.12 -19.15 -0.86
C LYS A 33 4.60 -18.80 -0.80
N ARG A 34 5.42 -19.46 -1.62
CA ARG A 34 6.86 -19.19 -1.73
C ARG A 34 7.14 -17.75 -2.17
N HIS A 35 6.44 -17.26 -3.19
CA HIS A 35 6.63 -15.88 -3.67
C HIS A 35 6.18 -14.85 -2.62
N ILE A 36 5.07 -15.09 -1.92
CA ILE A 36 4.63 -14.21 -0.83
C ILE A 36 5.63 -14.22 0.33
N GLN A 37 6.18 -15.38 0.69
CA GLN A 37 7.23 -15.46 1.70
C GLN A 37 8.52 -14.73 1.28
N GLN A 38 8.86 -14.68 -0.01
CA GLN A 38 9.99 -13.88 -0.46
C GLN A 38 9.78 -12.38 -0.22
N LEU A 39 8.54 -11.89 -0.34
CA LEU A 39 8.23 -10.48 -0.04
C LEU A 39 8.46 -10.13 1.44
N THR A 40 8.44 -11.10 2.37
CA THR A 40 8.76 -10.80 3.77
C THR A 40 10.23 -10.52 4.01
N THR A 41 11.12 -10.80 3.05
CA THR A 41 12.55 -10.48 3.17
C THR A 41 12.81 -8.97 3.15
N MET A 42 11.92 -8.19 2.54
CA MET A 42 12.01 -6.73 2.31
C MET A 42 13.11 -6.27 1.37
N GLN A 43 13.85 -7.20 0.73
CA GLN A 43 14.85 -6.85 -0.29
C GLN A 43 14.24 -6.02 -1.44
N TRP A 44 12.99 -6.33 -1.81
CA TRP A 44 12.26 -5.59 -2.83
C TRP A 44 11.93 -4.14 -2.43
N ILE A 45 11.86 -3.82 -1.13
CA ILE A 45 11.73 -2.45 -0.63
C ILE A 45 13.07 -1.72 -0.80
N ASP A 46 14.17 -2.36 -0.43
CA ASP A 46 15.52 -1.80 -0.56
C ASP A 46 15.90 -1.55 -2.03
N ASP A 47 15.44 -2.42 -2.93
CA ASP A 47 15.62 -2.29 -4.38
C ASP A 47 14.59 -1.37 -5.06
N ALA A 48 13.68 -0.77 -4.28
CA ALA A 48 12.59 0.10 -4.74
C ALA A 48 11.68 -0.54 -5.82
N PHE A 49 11.43 -1.84 -5.73
CA PHE A 49 10.46 -2.54 -6.59
C PHE A 49 9.03 -2.34 -6.11
N ASN A 50 8.09 -2.34 -7.04
CA ASN A 50 6.65 -2.24 -6.76
C ASN A 50 5.99 -3.61 -6.89
N VAL A 51 4.94 -3.82 -6.10
CA VAL A 51 4.17 -5.05 -6.08
C VAL A 51 2.71 -4.75 -6.44
N PHE A 52 2.15 -5.55 -7.32
CA PHE A 52 0.76 -5.43 -7.72
C PHE A 52 0.00 -6.70 -7.32
N PHE A 53 -1.05 -6.53 -6.53
CA PHE A 53 -2.04 -7.56 -6.30
C PHE A 53 -3.26 -7.27 -7.16
N LEU A 54 -3.45 -8.08 -8.20
CA LEU A 54 -4.56 -7.94 -9.14
C LEU A 54 -5.48 -9.17 -9.06
N GLY A 55 -6.79 -8.94 -9.15
CA GLY A 55 -7.76 -10.01 -9.25
C GLY A 55 -9.10 -9.68 -8.59
N PRO A 56 -10.11 -10.56 -8.71
CA PRO A 56 -11.47 -10.31 -8.26
C PRO A 56 -11.58 -9.90 -6.78
N PRO A 57 -12.66 -9.23 -6.35
CA PRO A 57 -12.93 -8.99 -4.93
C PRO A 57 -12.93 -10.30 -4.11
N GLY A 58 -12.55 -10.22 -2.83
CA GLY A 58 -12.56 -11.38 -1.93
C GLY A 58 -11.38 -12.36 -2.08
N THR A 59 -10.41 -12.10 -2.96
CA THR A 59 -9.23 -12.97 -3.16
C THR A 59 -8.08 -12.73 -2.17
N GLY A 60 -8.25 -11.81 -1.22
CA GLY A 60 -7.28 -11.56 -0.14
C GLY A 60 -6.14 -10.59 -0.47
N LYS A 61 -6.25 -9.80 -1.54
CA LYS A 61 -5.25 -8.78 -1.95
C LYS A 61 -4.90 -7.80 -0.82
N THR A 62 -5.92 -7.20 -0.19
CA THR A 62 -5.73 -6.27 0.93
C THR A 62 -5.13 -6.96 2.15
N HIS A 63 -5.55 -8.20 2.44
CA HIS A 63 -4.97 -9.00 3.54
C HIS A 63 -3.47 -9.18 3.33
N LEU A 64 -3.05 -9.67 2.16
CA LEU A 64 -1.63 -9.88 1.85
C LEU A 64 -0.84 -8.57 1.93
N SER A 65 -1.40 -7.48 1.42
CA SER A 65 -0.78 -6.16 1.49
C SER A 65 -0.55 -5.71 2.93
N VAL A 66 -1.58 -5.83 3.79
CA VAL A 66 -1.49 -5.49 5.22
C VAL A 66 -0.50 -6.40 5.93
N ALA A 67 -0.49 -7.70 5.66
CA ALA A 67 0.42 -8.65 6.29
C ALA A 67 1.89 -8.38 5.93
N ILE A 68 2.17 -8.12 4.65
CA ILE A 68 3.50 -7.72 4.18
C ILE A 68 3.91 -6.38 4.80
N GLY A 69 2.99 -5.41 4.85
CA GLY A 69 3.20 -4.12 5.49
C GLY A 69 3.50 -4.24 6.99
N GLY A 70 2.80 -5.12 7.71
CA GLY A 70 3.08 -5.41 9.12
C GLY A 70 4.49 -5.97 9.31
N ALA A 71 4.88 -6.96 8.52
CA ALA A 71 6.24 -7.50 8.55
C ALA A 71 7.32 -6.45 8.22
N ALA A 72 7.01 -5.47 7.36
CA ALA A 72 7.91 -4.37 7.05
C ALA A 72 8.04 -3.41 8.25
N VAL A 73 6.94 -3.11 8.93
CA VAL A 73 6.95 -2.31 10.18
C VAL A 73 7.83 -2.98 11.24
N ASP A 74 7.72 -4.30 11.41
CA ASP A 74 8.50 -5.07 12.38
C ASP A 74 10.00 -5.00 12.09
N LYS A 75 10.36 -4.95 10.81
CA LYS A 75 11.74 -4.73 10.34
C LYS A 75 12.21 -3.28 10.38
N GLY A 76 11.37 -2.35 10.84
CA GLY A 76 11.71 -0.95 11.07
C GLY A 76 11.39 0.01 9.94
N TYR A 77 10.79 -0.46 8.84
CA TYR A 77 10.36 0.37 7.71
C TYR A 77 9.16 1.26 8.09
N LYS A 78 9.11 2.46 7.53
CA LYS A 78 7.97 3.37 7.61
C LYS A 78 6.97 2.98 6.53
N VAL A 79 5.87 2.37 6.95
CA VAL A 79 4.79 1.99 6.03
C VAL A 79 3.67 3.02 6.09
N ARG A 80 2.96 3.22 4.99
CA ARG A 80 1.69 3.96 4.94
C ARG A 80 0.66 3.20 4.12
N PHE A 81 -0.53 3.02 4.68
CA PHE A 81 -1.70 2.48 3.99
C PHE A 81 -2.67 3.61 3.68
N ILE A 82 -3.22 3.63 2.48
CA ILE A 82 -4.30 4.52 2.08
C ILE A 82 -5.13 3.84 0.98
N SER A 83 -6.45 3.94 1.04
CA SER A 83 -7.28 3.52 -0.09
C SER A 83 -7.30 4.60 -1.18
N MET A 84 -7.57 4.22 -2.42
CA MET A 84 -7.53 5.17 -3.54
C MET A 84 -8.53 6.31 -3.39
N ASP A 85 -9.71 6.05 -2.83
CA ASP A 85 -10.72 7.08 -2.52
C ASP A 85 -10.22 8.08 -1.47
N GLN A 86 -9.55 7.60 -0.42
CA GLN A 86 -8.96 8.46 0.61
C GLN A 86 -7.81 9.29 0.04
N LEU A 87 -7.00 8.71 -0.84
CA LEU A 87 -5.91 9.42 -1.51
C LEU A 87 -6.44 10.55 -2.41
N VAL A 88 -7.46 10.26 -3.21
CA VAL A 88 -8.15 11.28 -4.02
C VAL A 88 -8.77 12.37 -3.15
N SER A 89 -9.42 12.01 -2.06
CA SER A 89 -9.97 12.98 -1.09
C SER A 89 -8.87 13.87 -0.48
N ALA A 90 -7.72 13.28 -0.16
CA ALA A 90 -6.57 14.02 0.34
C ALA A 90 -5.99 14.97 -0.72
N PHE A 91 -5.93 14.57 -1.99
CA PHE A 91 -5.52 15.47 -3.08
C PHE A 91 -6.46 16.67 -3.25
N ARG A 92 -7.77 16.45 -3.14
CA ARG A 92 -8.77 17.53 -3.27
C ARG A 92 -8.71 18.54 -2.13
N THR A 93 -8.36 18.09 -0.93
CA THR A 93 -8.39 18.91 0.29
C THR A 93 -7.01 19.33 0.77
N GLU A 94 -5.92 19.05 0.05
CA GLU A 94 -4.55 19.31 0.49
C GLU A 94 -4.30 20.77 0.91
N SER A 95 -4.88 21.74 0.20
CA SER A 95 -4.70 23.17 0.47
C SER A 95 -5.54 23.71 1.63
N THR A 96 -6.59 22.99 2.04
CA THR A 96 -7.58 23.47 3.01
C THR A 96 -7.68 22.61 4.27
N ASP A 97 -7.29 21.34 4.21
CA ASP A 97 -7.25 20.41 5.34
C ASP A 97 -5.79 20.08 5.74
N PRO A 98 -5.32 20.57 6.89
CA PRO A 98 -4.00 20.24 7.42
C PRO A 98 -3.78 18.73 7.64
N LYS A 99 -4.84 17.93 7.84
CA LYS A 99 -4.74 16.47 7.95
C LYS A 99 -4.38 15.84 6.60
N ALA A 100 -5.04 16.26 5.52
CA ALA A 100 -4.72 15.81 4.16
C ALA A 100 -3.27 16.16 3.79
N HIS A 101 -2.85 17.40 4.05
CA HIS A 101 -1.46 17.82 3.83
C HIS A 101 -0.44 16.96 4.61
N ARG A 102 -0.73 16.66 5.89
CA ARG A 102 0.13 15.78 6.69
C ARG A 102 0.16 14.34 6.17
N ALA A 103 -0.97 13.80 5.72
CA ALA A 103 -1.06 12.45 5.16
C ALA A 103 -0.20 12.33 3.89
N LEU A 104 -0.37 13.25 2.94
CA LEU A 104 0.39 13.32 1.69
C LEU A 104 1.90 13.53 1.93
N ARG A 105 2.27 14.32 2.93
CA ARG A 105 3.68 14.47 3.34
C ARG A 105 4.23 13.20 3.99
N ALA A 106 3.42 12.46 4.74
CA ALA A 106 3.84 11.23 5.37
C ALA A 106 4.03 10.10 4.33
N ILE A 107 3.17 10.03 3.31
CA ILE A 107 3.32 9.12 2.16
C ILE A 107 4.66 9.35 1.47
N ARG A 108 5.01 10.60 1.16
CA ARG A 108 6.30 10.95 0.52
C ARG A 108 7.56 10.68 1.36
N LYS A 109 7.40 10.32 2.63
CA LYS A 109 8.50 9.99 3.55
C LYS A 109 8.50 8.53 3.98
N ALA A 110 7.58 7.73 3.43
CA ALA A 110 7.47 6.31 3.70
C ALA A 110 8.52 5.54 2.89
N ASP A 111 8.92 4.39 3.42
CA ASP A 111 9.75 3.43 2.71
C ASP A 111 8.85 2.48 1.87
N LEU A 112 7.62 2.26 2.34
CA LEU A 112 6.57 1.51 1.63
C LEU A 112 5.22 2.23 1.71
N VAL A 113 4.55 2.37 0.57
CA VAL A 113 3.18 2.87 0.46
C VAL A 113 2.28 1.77 -0.07
N ILE A 114 1.15 1.52 0.60
CA ILE A 114 0.10 0.59 0.16
C ILE A 114 -1.09 1.44 -0.31
N ILE A 115 -1.46 1.26 -1.56
CA ILE A 115 -2.58 1.94 -2.21
C ILE A 115 -3.64 0.90 -2.55
N ASP A 116 -4.70 0.87 -1.77
CA ASP A 116 -5.75 -0.16 -1.85
C ASP A 116 -6.89 0.27 -2.77
N GLU A 117 -7.55 -0.70 -3.42
CA GLU A 117 -8.77 -0.52 -4.21
C GLU A 117 -8.65 0.42 -5.42
N LEU A 118 -7.49 0.43 -6.08
CA LEU A 118 -7.33 1.20 -7.32
C LEU A 118 -8.29 0.68 -8.40
N GLY A 119 -9.00 1.60 -9.06
CA GLY A 119 -9.91 1.29 -10.15
C GLY A 119 -11.35 0.99 -9.74
N PHE A 120 -11.68 1.00 -8.44
CA PHE A 120 -13.04 0.79 -7.94
C PHE A 120 -13.97 1.98 -8.22
N LEU A 121 -13.51 3.20 -7.96
CA LEU A 121 -14.26 4.43 -8.25
C LEU A 121 -13.69 5.15 -9.49
N PRO A 122 -14.54 5.84 -10.27
CA PRO A 122 -14.05 6.70 -11.35
C PRO A 122 -13.24 7.86 -10.77
N ILE A 123 -12.06 8.09 -11.34
CA ILE A 123 -11.20 9.22 -11.01
C ILE A 123 -11.27 10.27 -12.11
N THR A 124 -11.22 11.54 -11.74
CA THR A 124 -11.15 12.63 -12.72
C THR A 124 -9.76 12.71 -13.34
N ARG A 125 -9.62 13.36 -14.50
CA ARG A 125 -8.31 13.57 -15.14
C ARG A 125 -7.34 14.33 -14.23
N THR A 126 -7.85 15.29 -13.46
CA THR A 126 -7.05 16.04 -12.49
C THR A 126 -6.50 15.12 -11.40
N GLU A 127 -7.32 14.24 -10.86
CA GLU A 127 -6.92 13.27 -9.83
C GLU A 127 -5.92 12.25 -10.37
N ALA A 128 -6.12 11.77 -11.60
CA ALA A 128 -5.17 10.89 -12.28
C ALA A 128 -3.80 11.57 -12.45
N ASN A 129 -3.77 12.85 -12.82
CA ASN A 129 -2.52 13.62 -12.92
C ASN A 129 -1.84 13.79 -11.56
N GLN A 130 -2.60 14.06 -10.49
CA GLN A 130 -2.05 14.18 -9.13
C GLN A 130 -1.51 12.83 -8.62
N PHE A 131 -2.21 11.73 -8.91
CA PHE A 131 -1.74 10.39 -8.62
C PHE A 131 -0.44 10.07 -9.36
N PHE A 132 -0.38 10.39 -10.66
CA PHE A 132 0.84 10.23 -11.45
C PHE A 132 2.02 11.04 -10.88
N GLN A 133 1.79 12.31 -10.49
CA GLN A 133 2.81 13.13 -9.84
C GLN A 133 3.30 12.50 -8.54
N LEU A 134 2.39 11.98 -7.71
CA LEU A 134 2.78 11.27 -6.49
C LEU A 134 3.62 10.01 -6.81
N VAL A 135 3.21 9.19 -7.76
CA VAL A 135 3.98 7.99 -8.16
C VAL A 135 5.36 8.39 -8.66
N ASN A 136 5.47 9.48 -9.42
CA ASN A 136 6.75 10.01 -9.89
C ASN A 136 7.63 10.52 -8.74
N ASP A 137 7.06 11.18 -7.73
CA ASP A 137 7.79 11.62 -6.52
C ASP A 137 8.40 10.43 -5.73
N LEU A 138 7.71 9.28 -5.76
CA LEU A 138 8.08 8.05 -5.05
C LEU A 138 9.06 7.16 -5.85
N TYR A 139 9.17 7.38 -7.16
CA TYR A 139 9.94 6.53 -8.06
C TYR A 139 11.41 6.40 -7.64
N GLN A 140 11.92 5.16 -7.65
CA GLN A 140 13.28 4.77 -7.23
C GLN A 140 13.65 5.14 -5.77
N ARG A 141 12.68 5.50 -4.92
CA ARG A 141 12.90 5.89 -3.52
C ARG A 141 12.01 5.16 -2.54
N THR A 142 10.78 4.86 -2.95
CA THR A 142 9.75 4.26 -2.11
C THR A 142 9.06 3.17 -2.92
N SER A 143 8.94 1.99 -2.32
CA SER A 143 8.17 0.90 -2.91
C SER A 143 6.68 1.10 -2.73
N ILE A 144 5.90 0.63 -3.70
CA ILE A 144 4.44 0.73 -3.69
C ILE A 144 3.85 -0.67 -3.80
N ILE A 145 2.92 -1.00 -2.92
CA ILE A 145 1.95 -2.08 -3.12
C ILE A 145 0.67 -1.47 -3.65
N ILE A 146 0.16 -1.95 -4.78
CA ILE A 146 -1.15 -1.57 -5.31
C ILE A 146 -2.07 -2.78 -5.33
N THR A 147 -3.30 -2.62 -4.84
CA THR A 147 -4.36 -3.61 -5.05
C THR A 147 -5.39 -3.10 -6.05
N SER A 148 -5.87 -3.97 -6.93
CA SER A 148 -6.96 -3.64 -7.86
C SER A 148 -7.77 -4.87 -8.23
N ASN A 149 -9.04 -4.65 -8.54
CA ASN A 149 -9.91 -5.65 -9.17
C ASN A 149 -9.88 -5.58 -10.70
N LYS A 150 -9.19 -4.61 -11.28
CA LYS A 150 -9.01 -4.42 -12.72
C LYS A 150 -7.66 -4.95 -13.18
N SER A 151 -7.57 -5.37 -14.44
CA SER A 151 -6.30 -5.65 -15.11
C SER A 151 -5.57 -4.36 -15.49
N PHE A 152 -4.28 -4.44 -15.84
CA PHE A 152 -3.53 -3.29 -16.34
C PHE A 152 -4.08 -2.72 -17.65
N GLU A 153 -4.75 -3.53 -18.47
CA GLU A 153 -5.34 -3.11 -19.75
C GLU A 153 -6.61 -2.25 -19.55
N GLU A 154 -7.21 -2.33 -18.36
CA GLU A 154 -8.44 -1.62 -18.00
C GLU A 154 -8.17 -0.29 -17.26
N TRP A 155 -6.90 0.11 -17.16
CA TRP A 155 -6.45 1.33 -16.47
C TRP A 155 -6.27 2.51 -17.42
#